data_AF-A0Z020-F1
#
_entry.id   AF-A0Z020-F1
#
_cell.length_a   1.000
_cell.length_b   1.000
_cell.length_c   1.000
_cell.angle_alpha   90.00
_cell.angle_beta   90.00
_cell.angle_gamma   90.00
#
_symmetry.space_group_name_H-M   'P 1'
#
loop_
_entity.id
_entity.type
_entity.pdbx_description
1 polymer ?
#
loop_
_entity_poly.entity_id
_entity_poly.type
_entity_poly.pdbx_seq_one_letter_code
_entity_poly.pdbx_strand_id
1 'polypeptide(L)'
;MTSPITSINSNSFKKALELTLKWEGGSSNHPADLGGLTNFGITQTSYSTWKGRKSDCVSKISKQEAEQFYFEECWLKAECDRIILPLAIVHFDTAVNFGLWGSIQFLAESLNISTTQDNLKNLVFGKLSDIKTVSDFQKIALKYCQGRIQYRHQRVQEKPDQEVFLEGWLNRDNNLLELISNLNTTLSLRIIKPTVIKLKPIQSTELSDLEKVQVSSPRVFSINCYERIRKHVRVYVNDEDEPFKGKPIWYIFEEHCQVYETPDDLISGSDLIIPKFKKKVQLNISYKSQTDNFYNPTGACNVTSVAMCLEYFKAQRNPQYSRFTQFEDELYQYCLDRGYSRQNPYHLAQVIRDYGCQDKFTEYALIEQVKDWIAEDNPCIIHGYFTSFGHIIVAVGYDEDGLIVHDPYGEWFSTGYRTDLTGAYLHYSYGLIKKTCIPDGKFWVHFVSK
;
A
#
# COMPACT_ATOMS: atom_id res chain seq x y z
N MET A 1 -11.43 -5.19 -8.00
CA MET A 1 -10.54 -4.14 -7.49
C MET A 1 -9.75 -4.74 -6.35
N THR A 2 -8.42 -4.74 -6.45
CA THR A 2 -7.48 -5.45 -5.59
C THR A 2 -7.23 -4.66 -4.29
N SER A 3 -7.33 -5.33 -3.14
CA SER A 3 -7.01 -4.78 -1.80
C SER A 3 -5.54 -4.36 -1.71
N PRO A 4 -5.16 -3.31 -0.95
CA PRO A 4 -3.78 -2.86 -0.88
C PRO A 4 -2.94 -3.72 0.07
N ILE A 5 -1.76 -4.08 -0.42
CA ILE A 5 -0.70 -4.94 0.14
C ILE A 5 0.26 -4.07 0.99
N THR A 6 -0.25 -3.15 1.81
CA THR A 6 0.54 -1.97 2.22
C THR A 6 1.64 -2.24 3.25
N SER A 7 1.47 -3.15 4.22
CA SER A 7 2.50 -3.34 5.28
C SER A 7 3.74 -4.15 4.87
N ILE A 8 3.65 -5.01 3.85
CA ILE A 8 4.81 -5.80 3.37
C ILE A 8 5.70 -4.93 2.46
N ASN A 9 5.08 -3.97 1.76
CA ASN A 9 5.69 -3.22 0.67
C ASN A 9 6.59 -2.07 1.10
N SER A 10 6.47 -1.56 2.33
CA SER A 10 7.36 -0.49 2.81
C SER A 10 8.81 -0.96 2.98
N ASN A 11 9.04 -2.23 3.30
CA ASN A 11 10.39 -2.80 3.41
C ASN A 11 10.97 -3.11 2.01
N SER A 12 10.16 -3.70 1.12
CA SER A 12 10.56 -3.99 -0.27
C SER A 12 10.93 -2.74 -1.06
N PHE A 13 10.12 -1.68 -0.95
CA PHE A 13 10.41 -0.40 -1.59
C PHE A 13 11.72 0.21 -1.09
N LYS A 14 11.94 0.24 0.24
CA LYS A 14 13.17 0.81 0.80
C LYS A 14 14.42 0.07 0.33
N LYS A 15 14.38 -1.27 0.28
CA LYS A 15 15.47 -2.08 -0.27
C LYS A 15 15.72 -1.77 -1.75
N ALA A 16 14.67 -1.72 -2.57
CA ALA A 16 14.81 -1.39 -3.98
C ALA A 16 15.35 0.03 -4.18
N LEU A 17 14.86 1.01 -3.41
CA LEU A 17 15.27 2.40 -3.45
C LEU A 17 16.74 2.58 -3.05
N GLU A 18 17.19 1.94 -1.97
CA GLU A 18 18.58 2.00 -1.53
C GLU A 18 19.54 1.54 -2.64
N LEU A 19 19.18 0.46 -3.34
CA LEU A 19 19.97 -0.09 -4.44
C LEU A 19 19.98 0.83 -5.67
N THR A 20 18.82 1.36 -6.06
CA THR A 20 18.73 2.27 -7.20
C THR A 20 19.44 3.59 -6.94
N LEU A 21 19.35 4.14 -5.73
CA LEU A 21 20.01 5.40 -5.36
C LEU A 21 21.54 5.31 -5.34
N LYS A 22 22.13 4.12 -5.28
CA LYS A 22 23.59 3.95 -5.49
C LYS A 22 24.04 4.43 -6.87
N TRP A 23 23.15 4.36 -7.87
CA TRP A 23 23.43 4.73 -9.26
C TRP A 23 22.87 6.11 -9.64
N GLU A 24 21.82 6.55 -8.96
CA GLU A 24 21.13 7.85 -9.20
C GLU A 24 21.59 8.96 -8.21
N GLY A 25 22.34 8.59 -7.17
CA GLY A 25 22.67 9.43 -6.02
C GLY A 25 23.86 10.36 -6.22
N GLY A 26 23.69 11.41 -7.00
CA GLY A 26 24.63 12.53 -7.08
C GLY A 26 23.95 13.82 -7.53
N SER A 27 24.46 14.97 -7.11
CA SER A 27 24.10 16.26 -7.71
C SER A 27 24.96 16.49 -8.95
N SER A 28 24.38 16.39 -10.14
CA SER A 28 25.03 16.79 -11.39
C SER A 28 24.34 18.04 -11.96
N ASN A 29 25.16 19.00 -12.39
CA ASN A 29 24.72 20.16 -13.16
C ASN A 29 25.76 20.40 -14.25
N HIS A 30 25.76 19.55 -15.28
CA HIS A 30 26.73 19.60 -16.36
C HIS A 30 26.14 20.33 -17.58
N PRO A 31 26.85 21.29 -18.21
CA PRO A 31 26.32 22.08 -19.34
C PRO A 31 25.94 21.28 -20.59
N ALA A 32 26.43 20.04 -20.71
CA ALA A 32 26.09 19.12 -21.81
C ALA A 32 24.94 18.14 -21.48
N ASP A 33 24.35 18.26 -20.29
CA ASP A 33 23.26 17.37 -19.86
C ASP A 33 21.90 17.89 -20.39
N LEU A 34 21.29 17.13 -21.30
CA LEU A 34 19.99 17.47 -21.90
C LEU A 34 18.84 17.47 -20.87
N GLY A 35 19.05 16.89 -19.67
CA GLY A 35 18.06 16.78 -18.60
C GLY A 35 17.95 17.99 -17.65
N GLY A 36 18.92 18.92 -17.67
CA GLY A 36 18.96 20.08 -16.79
C GLY A 36 19.30 19.76 -15.32
N LEU A 37 19.01 20.69 -14.42
CA LEU A 37 19.31 20.58 -12.98
C LEU A 37 18.70 19.29 -12.40
N THR A 38 19.54 18.42 -11.83
CA THR A 38 19.14 17.11 -11.30
C THR A 38 19.67 16.92 -9.88
N ASN A 39 18.85 16.35 -9.00
CA ASN A 39 19.25 15.98 -7.64
C ASN A 39 18.58 14.66 -7.25
N PHE A 40 19.32 13.74 -6.62
CA PHE A 40 18.89 12.35 -6.38
C PHE A 40 18.36 11.64 -7.64
N GLY A 41 18.92 11.92 -8.82
CA GLY A 41 18.44 11.38 -10.10
C GLY A 41 17.09 11.94 -10.59
N ILE A 42 16.52 12.92 -9.88
CA ILE A 42 15.25 13.56 -10.24
C ILE A 42 15.56 14.88 -10.96
N THR A 43 15.09 15.01 -12.20
CA THR A 43 15.24 16.24 -12.98
C THR A 43 14.32 17.33 -12.46
N GLN A 44 14.70 18.59 -12.69
CA GLN A 44 13.85 19.75 -12.39
C GLN A 44 12.48 19.64 -13.05
N THR A 45 12.41 19.15 -14.30
CA THR A 45 11.15 18.97 -15.02
C THR A 45 10.23 17.97 -14.32
N SER A 46 10.76 16.81 -13.93
CA SER A 46 10.00 15.79 -13.20
C SER A 46 9.56 16.27 -11.81
N TYR A 47 10.45 16.97 -11.10
CA TYR A 47 10.11 17.55 -9.80
C TYR A 47 9.03 18.63 -9.93
N SER A 48 9.10 19.49 -10.94
CA SER A 48 8.12 20.56 -11.22
C SER A 48 6.74 20.05 -11.63
N THR A 49 6.59 18.81 -12.09
CA THR A 49 5.27 18.22 -12.40
C THR A 49 4.70 17.40 -11.25
N TRP A 50 5.56 16.97 -10.31
CA TRP A 50 5.13 16.24 -9.13
C TRP A 50 4.39 17.14 -8.13
N LYS A 51 3.23 16.66 -7.66
CA LYS A 51 2.33 17.42 -6.77
C LYS A 51 2.80 17.46 -5.32
N GLY A 52 3.63 16.50 -4.89
CA GLY A 52 4.13 16.42 -3.51
C GLY A 52 5.34 17.31 -3.21
N ARG A 53 5.80 18.12 -4.18
CA ARG A 53 6.97 19.00 -4.01
C ARG A 53 6.73 20.10 -2.98
N LYS A 54 7.76 20.42 -2.19
CA LYS A 54 7.74 21.53 -1.21
C LYS A 54 8.51 22.77 -1.67
N SER A 55 9.24 22.67 -2.79
CA SER A 55 10.05 23.73 -3.36
C SER A 55 9.86 23.77 -4.88
N ASP A 56 10.12 24.91 -5.51
CA ASP A 56 10.13 25.02 -6.97
C ASP A 56 11.47 24.58 -7.58
N CYS A 57 12.51 24.39 -6.77
CA CYS A 57 13.84 24.02 -7.24
C CYS A 57 14.27 22.65 -6.69
N VAL A 58 14.59 21.72 -7.58
CA VAL A 58 14.98 20.34 -7.25
C VAL A 58 16.31 20.27 -6.49
N SER A 59 17.16 21.30 -6.58
CA SER A 59 18.37 21.40 -5.74
C SER A 59 18.07 21.40 -4.24
N LYS A 60 16.85 21.77 -3.84
CA LYS A 60 16.39 21.81 -2.43
C LYS A 60 15.58 20.58 -2.02
N ILE A 61 15.42 19.59 -2.89
CA ILE A 61 14.65 18.39 -2.57
C ILE A 61 15.29 17.68 -1.37
N SER A 62 14.47 17.37 -0.36
CA SER A 62 14.92 16.57 0.79
C SER A 62 14.98 15.08 0.44
N LYS A 63 15.76 14.31 1.21
CA LYS A 63 15.78 12.83 1.06
C LYS A 63 14.39 12.22 1.21
N GLN A 64 13.56 12.76 2.09
CA GLN A 64 12.18 12.31 2.30
C GLN A 64 11.28 12.63 1.09
N GLU A 65 11.42 13.82 0.49
CA GLU A 65 10.71 14.14 -0.76
C GLU A 65 11.18 13.26 -1.92
N ALA A 66 12.48 12.97 -2.03
CA ALA A 66 12.99 12.07 -3.05
C ALA A 66 12.45 10.63 -2.87
N GLU A 67 12.43 10.12 -1.62
CA GLU A 67 11.82 8.83 -1.29
C GLU A 67 10.33 8.80 -1.67
N GLN A 68 9.57 9.85 -1.33
CA GLN A 68 8.16 9.95 -1.67
C GLN A 68 7.92 10.07 -3.18
N PHE A 69 8.74 10.85 -3.89
CA PHE A 69 8.71 10.94 -5.35
C PHE A 69 8.91 9.56 -5.98
N TYR A 70 9.96 8.83 -5.61
CA TYR A 70 10.22 7.50 -6.16
C TYR A 70 9.10 6.50 -5.82
N PHE A 71 8.51 6.60 -4.62
CA PHE A 71 7.38 5.76 -4.24
C PHE A 71 6.16 6.03 -5.14
N GLU A 72 5.78 7.29 -5.32
CA GLU A 72 4.57 7.66 -6.07
C GLU A 72 4.75 7.56 -7.58
N GLU A 73 5.87 8.08 -8.11
CA GLU A 73 6.09 8.29 -9.54
C GLU A 73 6.76 7.10 -10.23
N CYS A 74 7.44 6.25 -9.47
CA CYS A 74 8.11 5.05 -10.02
C CYS A 74 7.49 3.77 -9.46
N TRP A 75 7.52 3.55 -8.14
CA TRP A 75 7.10 2.29 -7.53
C TRP A 75 5.61 1.98 -7.75
N LEU A 76 4.71 2.90 -7.40
CA LEU A 76 3.28 2.69 -7.55
C LEU A 76 2.83 2.73 -9.02
N LYS A 77 3.39 3.63 -9.84
CA LYS A 77 3.03 3.72 -11.27
C LYS A 77 3.50 2.51 -12.08
N ALA A 78 4.63 1.91 -11.71
CA ALA A 78 5.09 0.65 -12.28
C ALA A 78 4.45 -0.59 -11.62
N GLU A 79 3.48 -0.40 -10.72
CA GLU A 79 2.83 -1.47 -9.97
C GLU A 79 3.82 -2.40 -9.25
N CYS A 80 4.99 -1.88 -8.85
CA CYS A 80 6.01 -2.65 -8.13
C CYS A 80 5.48 -3.19 -6.79
N ASP A 81 4.49 -2.51 -6.20
CA ASP A 81 3.75 -2.94 -5.01
C ASP A 81 2.97 -4.25 -5.21
N ARG A 82 2.78 -4.68 -6.47
CA ARG A 82 2.11 -5.92 -6.84
C ARG A 82 3.08 -7.01 -7.29
N ILE A 83 4.36 -6.69 -7.38
CA ILE A 83 5.41 -7.60 -7.79
C ILE A 83 6.15 -8.08 -6.55
N ILE A 84 6.59 -9.32 -6.62
CA ILE A 84 7.21 -10.04 -5.53
C ILE A 84 8.74 -9.88 -5.61
N LEU A 85 9.41 -9.77 -4.46
CA LEU A 85 10.88 -9.81 -4.41
C LEU A 85 11.41 -11.19 -4.85
N PRO A 86 12.55 -11.25 -5.56
CA PRO A 86 13.43 -10.14 -5.89
C PRO A 86 13.05 -9.40 -7.20
N LEU A 87 12.05 -9.87 -7.95
CA LEU A 87 11.62 -9.27 -9.22
C LEU A 87 11.17 -7.81 -9.08
N ALA A 88 10.56 -7.43 -7.95
CA ALA A 88 10.13 -6.04 -7.71
C ALA A 88 11.31 -5.06 -7.68
N ILE A 89 12.48 -5.46 -7.15
CA ILE A 89 13.71 -4.64 -7.17
C ILE A 89 14.12 -4.37 -8.62
N VAL A 90 14.20 -5.43 -9.44
CA VAL A 90 14.63 -5.30 -10.85
C VAL A 90 13.63 -4.47 -11.64
N HIS A 91 12.33 -4.69 -11.43
CA HIS A 91 11.30 -3.93 -12.14
C HIS A 91 11.34 -2.45 -11.77
N PHE A 92 11.46 -2.14 -10.47
CA PHE A 92 11.59 -0.76 -9.99
C PHE A 92 12.85 -0.07 -10.54
N ASP A 93 14.02 -0.70 -10.43
CA ASP A 93 15.27 -0.12 -10.95
C ASP A 93 15.19 0.12 -12.46
N THR A 94 14.55 -0.79 -13.19
CA THR A 94 14.33 -0.63 -14.63
C THR A 94 13.35 0.49 -14.92
N ALA A 95 12.28 0.66 -14.13
CA ALA A 95 11.32 1.76 -14.30
C ALA A 95 11.97 3.12 -14.08
N VAL A 96 12.90 3.22 -13.13
CA VAL A 96 13.71 4.43 -12.93
C VAL A 96 14.64 4.68 -14.12
N ASN A 97 15.28 3.63 -14.64
CA ASN A 97 16.33 3.81 -15.65
C ASN A 97 15.84 3.89 -17.10
N PHE A 98 14.76 3.17 -17.44
CA PHE A 98 14.20 3.08 -18.80
C PHE A 98 12.78 3.64 -18.90
N GLY A 99 12.25 4.20 -17.81
CA GLY A 99 10.86 4.65 -17.71
C GLY A 99 9.87 3.49 -17.60
N LEU A 100 8.62 3.85 -17.31
CA LEU A 100 7.51 2.90 -17.12
C LEU A 100 7.35 1.94 -18.30
N TRP A 101 7.30 2.46 -19.53
CA TRP A 101 7.12 1.64 -20.73
C TRP A 101 8.28 0.67 -20.97
N GLY A 102 9.52 1.13 -20.82
CA GLY A 102 10.70 0.28 -20.98
C GLY A 102 10.71 -0.86 -19.96
N SER A 103 10.37 -0.57 -18.71
CA SER A 103 10.27 -1.60 -17.67
C SER A 103 9.22 -2.67 -17.99
N ILE A 104 8.06 -2.29 -18.50
CA ILE A 104 6.99 -3.24 -18.83
C ILE A 104 7.38 -4.11 -20.04
N GLN A 105 8.09 -3.53 -21.01
CA GLN A 105 8.60 -4.29 -22.16
C GLN A 105 9.59 -5.37 -21.70
N PHE A 106 10.62 -5.01 -20.93
CA PHE A 106 11.58 -5.99 -20.42
C PHE A 106 10.92 -7.06 -19.53
N LEU A 107 9.93 -6.66 -18.71
CA LEU A 107 9.17 -7.61 -17.90
C LEU A 107 8.43 -8.61 -18.78
N ALA A 108 7.73 -8.15 -19.83
CA ALA A 108 7.03 -9.03 -20.77
C ALA A 108 8.00 -9.99 -21.48
N GLU A 109 9.15 -9.51 -21.94
CA GLU A 109 10.20 -10.33 -22.57
C GLU A 109 10.75 -11.39 -21.60
N SER A 110 10.98 -11.02 -20.34
CA SER A 110 11.44 -11.95 -19.30
C SER A 110 10.40 -13.05 -19.02
N LEU A 111 9.11 -12.74 -19.13
CA LEU A 111 8.00 -13.69 -19.00
C LEU A 111 7.67 -14.48 -20.28
N ASN A 112 8.37 -14.21 -21.40
CA ASN A 112 8.07 -14.74 -22.73
C ASN A 112 6.66 -14.37 -23.24
N ILE A 113 6.12 -13.23 -22.80
CA ILE A 113 4.83 -12.70 -23.28
C ILE A 113 5.08 -11.90 -24.57
N SER A 114 4.28 -12.15 -25.60
CA SER A 114 4.37 -11.38 -26.86
C SER A 114 4.06 -9.90 -26.62
N THR A 115 4.96 -9.02 -27.04
CA THR A 115 4.94 -7.57 -26.82
C THR A 115 4.11 -6.83 -27.89
N THR A 116 2.84 -7.20 -28.07
CA THR A 116 1.91 -6.35 -28.85
C THR A 116 1.50 -5.12 -28.04
N GLN A 117 1.14 -4.02 -28.70
CA GLN A 117 0.66 -2.78 -28.02
C GLN A 117 -0.51 -3.06 -27.06
N ASP A 118 -1.40 -3.99 -27.41
CA ASP A 118 -2.55 -4.36 -26.58
C ASP A 118 -2.12 -5.18 -25.36
N ASN A 119 -1.14 -6.08 -25.49
CA ASN A 119 -0.62 -6.85 -24.36
C ASN A 119 0.12 -5.95 -23.36
N LEU A 120 0.91 -4.99 -23.84
CA LEU A 120 1.59 -4.01 -22.99
C LEU A 120 0.58 -3.12 -22.25
N LYS A 121 -0.48 -2.65 -22.91
CA LYS A 121 -1.58 -1.92 -22.23
C LYS A 121 -2.27 -2.79 -21.18
N ASN A 122 -2.53 -4.06 -21.47
CA ASN A 122 -3.18 -4.97 -20.50
C ASN A 122 -2.30 -5.24 -19.25
N LEU A 123 -0.98 -5.30 -19.41
CA LEU A 123 -0.02 -5.35 -18.30
C LEU A 123 -0.03 -4.05 -17.48
N VAL A 124 -0.07 -2.88 -18.15
CA VAL A 124 -0.19 -1.54 -17.53
C VAL A 124 -1.51 -1.37 -16.74
N PHE A 125 -2.62 -1.97 -17.19
CA PHE A 125 -3.96 -1.76 -16.64
C PHE A 125 -4.46 -2.90 -15.73
N GLY A 126 -3.55 -3.64 -15.09
CA GLY A 126 -3.91 -4.51 -13.97
C GLY A 126 -4.34 -5.94 -14.32
N LYS A 127 -3.94 -6.49 -15.47
CA LYS A 127 -3.99 -7.94 -15.72
C LYS A 127 -2.65 -8.62 -15.48
N LEU A 128 -2.12 -8.49 -14.26
CA LEU A 128 -1.00 -9.30 -13.73
C LEU A 128 -1.43 -10.73 -13.36
N SER A 129 -2.54 -11.26 -13.90
CA SER A 129 -3.01 -12.62 -13.59
C SER A 129 -1.99 -13.70 -13.94
N ASP A 130 -1.16 -13.43 -14.95
CA ASP A 130 -0.19 -14.39 -15.48
C ASP A 130 1.13 -14.37 -14.69
N ILE A 131 1.40 -13.33 -13.90
CA ILE A 131 2.52 -13.32 -12.93
C ILE A 131 2.18 -14.20 -11.73
N LYS A 132 0.89 -14.35 -11.40
CA LYS A 132 0.46 -15.14 -10.23
C LYS A 132 0.67 -16.64 -10.39
N THR A 133 0.92 -17.15 -11.60
CA THR A 133 1.22 -18.56 -11.85
C THR A 133 2.72 -18.86 -11.86
N VAL A 134 3.59 -17.84 -11.78
CA VAL A 134 5.03 -18.05 -11.79
C VAL A 134 5.52 -18.42 -10.39
N SER A 135 6.24 -19.54 -10.29
CA SER A 135 6.82 -20.05 -9.05
C SER A 135 8.23 -19.51 -8.75
N ASP A 136 8.93 -18.96 -9.75
CA ASP A 136 10.37 -18.63 -9.66
C ASP A 136 10.68 -17.16 -10.06
N PHE A 137 10.35 -16.24 -9.16
CA PHE A 137 10.57 -14.80 -9.33
C PHE A 137 12.05 -14.43 -9.46
N GLN A 138 12.96 -15.19 -8.83
CA GLN A 138 14.40 -14.96 -8.93
C GLN A 138 14.90 -15.27 -10.33
N LYS A 139 14.49 -16.40 -10.92
CA LYS A 139 14.85 -16.73 -12.30
C LYS A 139 14.33 -15.71 -13.32
N ILE A 140 13.11 -15.20 -13.15
CA ILE A 140 12.61 -14.09 -13.99
C ILE A 140 13.48 -12.86 -13.81
N ALA A 141 13.76 -12.47 -12.56
CA ALA A 141 14.57 -11.30 -12.25
C ALA A 141 15.97 -11.40 -12.90
N LEU A 142 16.61 -12.57 -12.85
CA LEU A 142 17.88 -12.83 -13.52
C LEU A 142 17.78 -12.71 -15.04
N LYS A 143 16.75 -13.31 -15.65
CA LYS A 143 16.50 -13.20 -17.10
C LYS A 143 16.24 -11.75 -17.51
N TYR A 144 15.55 -10.99 -16.68
CA TYR A 144 15.29 -9.57 -16.88
C TYR A 144 16.61 -8.78 -16.88
N CYS A 145 17.47 -8.96 -15.88
CA CYS A 145 18.79 -8.33 -15.85
C CYS A 145 19.63 -8.67 -17.08
N GLN A 146 19.61 -9.93 -17.53
CA GLN A 146 20.29 -10.36 -18.76
C GLN A 146 19.73 -9.66 -20.01
N GLY A 147 18.41 -9.47 -20.09
CA GLY A 147 17.75 -8.73 -21.17
C GLY A 147 18.22 -7.27 -21.23
N ARG A 148 18.38 -6.61 -20.07
CA ARG A 148 18.95 -5.25 -20.01
C ARG A 148 20.36 -5.19 -20.58
N ILE A 149 21.23 -6.11 -20.18
CA ILE A 149 22.62 -6.22 -20.68
C ILE A 149 22.65 -6.39 -22.20
N GLN A 150 21.83 -7.30 -22.73
CA GLN A 150 21.71 -7.54 -24.18
C GLN A 150 21.26 -6.27 -24.92
N TYR A 151 20.26 -5.57 -24.38
CA TYR A 151 19.79 -4.31 -24.95
C TYR A 151 20.88 -3.24 -24.99
N ARG A 152 21.75 -3.13 -23.98
CA ARG A 152 22.88 -2.18 -24.00
C ARG A 152 23.83 -2.44 -25.17
N HIS A 153 24.21 -3.70 -25.38
CA HIS A 153 25.06 -4.08 -26.50
C HIS A 153 24.40 -3.81 -27.85
N GLN A 154 23.12 -4.19 -28.00
CA GLN A 154 22.35 -3.89 -29.21
C GLN A 154 22.29 -2.38 -29.47
N ARG A 155 22.06 -1.57 -28.44
CA ARG A 155 21.96 -0.12 -28.56
C ARG A 155 23.26 0.51 -29.09
N VAL A 156 24.42 0.04 -28.63
CA VAL A 156 25.72 0.53 -29.12
C VAL A 156 26.00 0.04 -30.55
N GLN A 157 25.56 -1.17 -30.92
CA GLN A 157 25.65 -1.62 -32.31
C GLN A 157 24.80 -0.75 -33.25
N GLU A 158 23.58 -0.38 -32.84
CA GLU A 158 22.70 0.52 -33.59
C GLU A 158 23.19 1.97 -33.60
N LYS A 159 23.84 2.40 -32.51
CA LYS A 159 24.32 3.77 -32.29
C LYS A 159 25.72 3.76 -31.64
N PRO A 160 26.79 3.63 -32.45
CA PRO A 160 28.17 3.49 -31.94
C PRO A 160 28.65 4.68 -31.09
N ASP A 161 28.09 5.87 -31.29
CA ASP A 161 28.39 7.07 -30.49
C ASP A 161 28.02 6.92 -29.01
N GLN A 162 27.19 5.94 -28.66
CA GLN A 162 26.78 5.65 -27.29
C GLN A 162 27.75 4.75 -26.53
N GLU A 163 28.79 4.22 -27.18
CA GLU A 163 29.78 3.29 -26.58
C GLU A 163 30.42 3.85 -25.31
N VAL A 164 30.61 5.17 -25.23
CA VAL A 164 31.18 5.87 -24.07
C VAL A 164 30.41 5.65 -22.77
N PHE A 165 29.11 5.31 -22.84
CA PHE A 165 28.27 5.05 -21.67
C PHE A 165 28.14 3.56 -21.33
N LEU A 166 28.59 2.67 -22.23
CA LEU A 166 28.36 1.23 -22.14
C LEU A 166 28.94 0.64 -20.85
N GLU A 167 30.16 1.02 -20.50
CA GLU A 167 30.82 0.53 -19.29
C GLU A 167 30.00 0.88 -18.03
N GLY A 168 29.55 2.13 -17.90
CA GLY A 168 28.72 2.56 -16.78
C GLY A 168 27.38 1.82 -16.71
N TRP A 169 26.73 1.61 -17.86
CA TRP A 169 25.49 0.84 -17.94
C TRP A 169 25.68 -0.62 -17.54
N LEU A 170 26.72 -1.27 -18.05
CA LEU A 170 27.02 -2.66 -17.72
C LEU A 170 27.42 -2.82 -16.25
N ASN A 171 28.11 -1.86 -15.66
CA ASN A 171 28.43 -1.88 -14.24
C ASN A 171 27.16 -1.88 -13.37
N ARG A 172 26.15 -1.07 -13.74
CA ARG A 172 24.83 -1.08 -13.06
C ARG A 172 24.10 -2.42 -13.23
N ASP A 173 23.99 -2.88 -14.47
CA ASP A 173 23.24 -4.08 -14.80
C ASP A 173 23.89 -5.35 -14.19
N ASN A 174 25.23 -5.44 -14.20
CA ASN A 174 25.98 -6.54 -13.57
C ASN A 174 25.89 -6.50 -12.04
N ASN A 175 25.95 -5.33 -11.41
CA ASN A 175 25.77 -5.23 -9.96
C ASN A 175 24.37 -5.65 -9.54
N LEU A 176 23.34 -5.28 -10.31
CA LEU A 176 21.98 -5.75 -10.09
C LEU A 176 21.88 -7.27 -10.29
N LEU A 177 22.47 -7.83 -11.35
CA LEU A 177 22.50 -9.28 -11.59
C LEU A 177 23.16 -10.06 -10.45
N GLU A 178 24.33 -9.61 -9.98
CA GLU A 178 25.06 -10.23 -8.87
C GLU A 178 24.24 -10.20 -7.58
N LEU A 179 23.66 -9.04 -7.25
CA LEU A 179 22.82 -8.88 -6.07
C LEU A 179 21.62 -9.81 -6.09
N ILE A 180 20.91 -9.90 -7.22
CA ILE A 180 19.74 -10.77 -7.37
C ILE A 180 20.14 -12.26 -7.33
N SER A 181 21.33 -12.61 -7.83
CA SER A 181 21.87 -13.96 -7.75
C SER A 181 22.20 -14.37 -6.31
N ASN A 182 22.68 -13.41 -5.51
CA ASN A 182 23.08 -13.62 -4.11
C ASN A 182 21.95 -13.37 -3.10
N LEU A 183 20.80 -12.83 -3.54
CA LEU A 183 19.65 -12.61 -2.68
C LEU A 183 19.00 -13.95 -2.34
N ASN A 184 19.32 -14.47 -1.14
CA ASN A 184 18.60 -15.59 -0.56
C ASN A 184 17.23 -15.10 -0.06
N THR A 185 16.23 -15.02 -0.95
CA THR A 185 14.84 -14.72 -0.56
C THR A 185 14.08 -15.98 -0.13
N THR A 186 14.71 -16.88 0.61
CA THR A 186 13.99 -18.02 1.18
C THR A 186 13.32 -17.57 2.47
N LEU A 187 12.15 -16.97 2.31
CA LEU A 187 11.32 -16.58 3.43
C LEU A 187 10.96 -17.84 4.24
N SER A 188 10.88 -17.70 5.55
CA SER A 188 10.51 -18.81 6.43
C SER A 188 9.09 -18.64 6.93
N LEU A 189 8.20 -19.55 6.53
CA LEU A 189 6.84 -19.68 7.06
C LEU A 189 6.83 -20.60 8.27
N ARG A 190 6.60 -20.03 9.46
CA ARG A 190 6.39 -20.81 10.68
C ARG A 190 4.91 -21.02 10.93
N ILE A 191 4.46 -22.26 10.98
CA ILE A 191 3.15 -22.64 11.53
C ILE A 191 3.27 -22.67 13.05
N ILE A 192 2.42 -21.90 13.73
CA ILE A 192 2.45 -21.72 15.19
C ILE A 192 1.28 -22.38 15.93
N LYS A 193 0.25 -22.82 15.19
CA LYS A 193 -0.90 -23.57 15.71
C LYS A 193 -1.27 -24.69 14.73
N PRO A 194 -1.86 -25.81 15.20
CA PRO A 194 -2.39 -26.82 14.30
C PRO A 194 -3.35 -26.21 13.27
N THR A 195 -3.15 -26.52 11.99
CA THR A 195 -3.87 -25.86 10.90
C THR A 195 -4.00 -26.74 9.66
N VAL A 196 -4.85 -26.30 8.74
CA VAL A 196 -5.00 -26.87 7.41
C VAL A 196 -4.51 -25.83 6.40
N ILE A 197 -3.45 -26.15 5.67
CA ILE A 197 -2.96 -25.38 4.53
C ILE A 197 -3.80 -25.79 3.31
N LYS A 198 -4.30 -24.84 2.53
CA LYS A 198 -5.35 -25.09 1.51
C LYS A 198 -5.01 -24.49 0.16
N LEU A 199 -5.42 -25.12 -0.94
CA LEU A 199 -5.30 -24.53 -2.28
C LEU A 199 -6.28 -23.36 -2.52
N LYS A 200 -7.35 -23.27 -1.73
CA LYS A 200 -8.35 -22.20 -1.81
C LYS A 200 -8.71 -21.68 -0.41
N PRO A 201 -8.98 -20.38 -0.24
CA PRO A 201 -9.33 -19.79 1.06
C PRO A 201 -10.83 -20.00 1.42
N ILE A 202 -11.33 -21.23 1.31
CA ILE A 202 -12.71 -21.64 1.67
C ILE A 202 -12.71 -22.60 2.87
N GLN A 203 -13.88 -23.09 3.33
CA GLN A 203 -13.91 -24.05 4.45
C GLN A 203 -13.20 -25.34 4.04
N SER A 204 -12.42 -25.93 4.96
CA SER A 204 -11.66 -27.15 4.67
C SER A 204 -12.54 -28.37 4.40
N THR A 205 -13.79 -28.35 4.85
CA THR A 205 -14.82 -29.36 4.58
C THR A 205 -15.29 -29.34 3.12
N GLU A 206 -15.12 -28.21 2.43
CA GLU A 206 -15.45 -28.04 1.00
C GLU A 206 -14.29 -28.45 0.08
N LEU A 207 -13.15 -28.86 0.64
CA LEU A 207 -11.94 -29.21 -0.11
C LEU A 207 -11.64 -30.70 -0.04
N SER A 208 -11.23 -31.26 -1.17
CA SER A 208 -10.73 -32.64 -1.25
C SER A 208 -9.39 -32.79 -0.51
N ASP A 209 -9.00 -34.03 -0.20
CA ASP A 209 -7.74 -34.32 0.50
C ASP A 209 -6.49 -33.93 -0.33
N LEU A 210 -6.61 -33.84 -1.66
CA LEU A 210 -5.54 -33.35 -2.54
C LEU A 210 -5.40 -31.83 -2.55
N GLU A 211 -6.42 -31.10 -2.07
CA GLU A 211 -6.43 -29.64 -2.02
C GLU A 211 -6.05 -29.09 -0.64
N LYS A 212 -5.66 -29.97 0.30
CA LYS A 212 -5.34 -29.58 1.67
C LYS A 212 -4.18 -30.38 2.26
N VAL A 213 -3.41 -29.72 3.11
CA VAL A 213 -2.32 -30.31 3.88
C VAL A 213 -2.58 -30.06 5.36
N GLN A 214 -2.73 -31.14 6.13
CA GLN A 214 -2.87 -31.06 7.58
C GLN A 214 -1.51 -30.87 8.23
N VAL A 215 -1.40 -29.86 9.10
CA VAL A 215 -0.22 -29.60 9.91
C VAL A 215 -0.62 -29.65 11.39
N SER A 216 -0.29 -30.75 12.07
CA SER A 216 -0.75 -31.02 13.44
C SER A 216 0.17 -30.49 14.53
N SER A 217 1.41 -30.12 14.19
CA SER A 217 2.42 -29.58 15.12
C SER A 217 3.13 -28.38 14.48
N PRO A 218 3.75 -27.49 15.28
CA PRO A 218 4.53 -26.39 14.73
C PRO A 218 5.58 -26.87 13.73
N ARG A 219 5.57 -26.28 12.54
CA ARG A 219 6.45 -26.66 11.42
C ARG A 219 6.89 -25.42 10.67
N VAL A 220 8.10 -25.45 10.14
CA VAL A 220 8.65 -24.37 9.32
C VAL A 220 8.72 -24.85 7.88
N PHE A 221 8.34 -23.98 6.95
CA PHE A 221 8.43 -24.20 5.52
C PHE A 221 9.21 -23.07 4.87
N SER A 222 10.06 -23.42 3.90
CA SER A 222 10.63 -22.46 2.98
C SER A 222 9.55 -21.98 2.01
N ILE A 223 9.39 -20.67 1.87
CA ILE A 223 8.48 -20.07 0.90
C ILE A 223 9.26 -19.05 0.06
N ASN A 224 8.87 -18.92 -1.19
CA ASN A 224 9.46 -17.94 -2.12
C ASN A 224 8.84 -16.57 -1.89
N CYS A 225 7.55 -16.55 -1.53
CA CYS A 225 6.80 -15.32 -1.32
C CYS A 225 5.51 -15.54 -0.53
N TYR A 226 4.90 -14.46 -0.06
CA TYR A 226 3.53 -14.45 0.43
C TYR A 226 2.80 -13.12 0.13
N GLU A 227 1.47 -13.17 0.23
CA GLU A 227 0.56 -12.02 0.20
C GLU A 227 -0.52 -12.24 1.27
N ARG A 228 -0.86 -11.20 2.05
CA ARG A 228 -2.02 -11.27 2.95
C ARG A 228 -3.30 -10.99 2.17
N ILE A 229 -4.27 -11.89 2.28
CA ILE A 229 -5.55 -11.80 1.56
C ILE A 229 -6.66 -12.25 2.50
N ARG A 230 -7.51 -11.31 2.91
CA ARG A 230 -8.57 -11.56 3.90
C ARG A 230 -7.93 -12.15 5.17
N LYS A 231 -8.49 -13.23 5.72
CA LYS A 231 -7.97 -13.92 6.92
C LYS A 231 -6.91 -14.98 6.60
N HIS A 232 -6.27 -14.89 5.44
CA HIS A 232 -5.32 -15.89 4.97
C HIS A 232 -4.02 -15.23 4.52
N VAL A 233 -2.93 -15.94 4.73
CA VAL A 233 -1.65 -15.70 4.07
C VAL A 233 -1.61 -16.61 2.86
N ARG A 234 -1.66 -16.04 1.65
CA ARG A 234 -1.36 -16.75 0.40
C ARG A 234 0.16 -16.87 0.31
N VAL A 235 0.68 -18.07 0.16
CA VAL A 235 2.12 -18.33 0.04
C VAL A 235 2.45 -18.96 -1.30
N TYR A 236 3.62 -18.62 -1.80
CA TYR A 236 4.25 -19.23 -2.95
C TYR A 236 5.36 -20.13 -2.44
N VAL A 237 5.28 -21.41 -2.78
CA VAL A 237 6.22 -22.45 -2.34
C VAL A 237 6.94 -23.02 -3.55
N ASN A 238 8.10 -23.61 -3.33
CA ASN A 238 8.72 -24.45 -4.33
C ASN A 238 7.84 -25.70 -4.52
N ASP A 239 7.32 -25.89 -5.73
CA ASP A 239 6.43 -26.99 -6.06
C ASP A 239 7.16 -28.32 -6.29
N GLU A 240 8.46 -28.38 -6.03
CA GLU A 240 9.22 -29.62 -5.87
C GLU A 240 9.30 -30.09 -4.41
N ASP A 241 9.03 -29.20 -3.44
CA ASP A 241 9.15 -29.50 -2.01
C ASP A 241 7.89 -30.19 -1.48
N GLU A 242 8.06 -31.27 -0.73
CA GLU A 242 6.97 -31.91 0.02
C GLU A 242 6.60 -31.06 1.27
N PRO A 243 5.31 -30.82 1.57
CA PRO A 243 4.11 -31.48 1.05
C PRO A 243 3.39 -30.74 -0.10
N PHE A 244 4.07 -29.81 -0.78
CA PHE A 244 3.45 -28.89 -1.73
C PHE A 244 3.65 -29.27 -3.21
N LYS A 245 4.12 -30.49 -3.45
CA LYS A 245 4.56 -30.92 -4.76
C LYS A 245 3.51 -30.75 -5.84
N GLY A 246 3.89 -30.13 -6.96
CA GLY A 246 3.03 -29.85 -8.12
C GLY A 246 1.97 -28.76 -7.92
N LYS A 247 2.00 -28.03 -6.79
CA LYS A 247 1.08 -26.92 -6.49
C LYS A 247 1.85 -25.74 -5.87
N PRO A 248 2.13 -24.67 -6.62
CA PRO A 248 2.99 -23.59 -6.13
C PRO A 248 2.30 -22.60 -5.19
N ILE A 249 0.96 -22.63 -5.05
CA ILE A 249 0.20 -21.60 -4.31
C ILE A 249 -0.68 -22.25 -3.24
N TRP A 250 -0.55 -21.76 -2.02
CA TRP A 250 -1.31 -22.25 -0.88
C TRP A 250 -1.80 -21.11 0.01
N TYR A 251 -2.81 -21.38 0.84
CA TYR A 251 -3.44 -20.44 1.75
C TYR A 251 -3.41 -20.99 3.16
N ILE A 252 -2.89 -20.20 4.10
CA ILE A 252 -2.82 -20.52 5.53
C ILE A 252 -3.65 -19.51 6.29
N PHE A 253 -4.43 -19.96 7.27
CA PHE A 253 -5.15 -19.03 8.14
C PHE A 253 -4.13 -18.18 8.90
N GLU A 254 -4.24 -16.85 8.80
CA GLU A 254 -3.16 -15.95 9.21
C GLU A 254 -2.83 -16.04 10.70
N GLU A 255 -3.81 -16.33 11.57
CA GLU A 255 -3.57 -16.49 13.00
C GLU A 255 -2.79 -17.77 13.36
N HIS A 256 -2.56 -18.64 12.38
CA HIS A 256 -1.88 -19.92 12.56
C HIS A 256 -0.44 -19.89 12.01
N CYS A 257 0.01 -18.78 11.42
CA CYS A 257 1.36 -18.68 10.88
C CYS A 257 2.04 -17.33 11.13
N GLN A 258 3.36 -17.33 10.90
CA GLN A 258 4.24 -16.17 10.92
C GLN A 258 5.22 -16.29 9.76
N VAL A 259 5.65 -15.17 9.18
CA VAL A 259 6.66 -15.16 8.11
C VAL A 259 7.85 -14.32 8.53
N TYR A 260 9.05 -14.86 8.31
CA TYR A 260 10.35 -14.27 8.63
C TYR A 260 11.18 -14.14 7.35
N GLU A 261 12.09 -13.17 7.34
CA GLU A 261 12.94 -12.91 6.18
C GLU A 261 13.97 -14.02 5.96
N THR A 262 14.63 -14.47 7.02
CA THR A 262 15.59 -15.56 6.98
C THR A 262 15.33 -16.61 8.07
N PRO A 263 15.92 -17.81 7.94
CA PRO A 263 15.93 -18.80 9.02
C PRO A 263 16.58 -18.31 10.32
N ASP A 264 17.52 -17.37 10.25
CA ASP A 264 18.17 -16.81 11.44
C ASP A 264 17.23 -15.85 12.18
N ASP A 265 16.42 -15.08 11.44
CA ASP A 265 15.42 -14.17 12.01
C ASP A 265 14.29 -14.90 12.72
N LEU A 266 14.01 -16.13 12.31
CA LEU A 266 13.09 -17.02 13.02
C LEU A 266 13.56 -17.32 14.44
N ILE A 267 14.89 -17.42 14.64
CA ILE A 267 15.53 -17.75 15.92
C ILE A 267 15.58 -16.51 16.81
N SER A 268 16.00 -15.37 16.24
CA SER A 268 16.10 -14.10 16.97
C SER A 268 14.73 -13.45 17.22
N GLY A 269 13.77 -13.66 16.32
CA GLY A 269 12.48 -12.99 16.28
C GLY A 269 12.55 -11.53 15.77
N SER A 270 13.68 -11.07 15.24
CA SER A 270 13.94 -9.66 14.91
C SER A 270 13.20 -9.17 13.68
N ASP A 271 13.10 -9.99 12.63
CA ASP A 271 12.63 -9.56 11.30
C ASP A 271 11.35 -10.29 10.88
N LEU A 272 10.34 -10.20 11.76
CA LEU A 272 8.99 -10.70 11.52
C LEU A 272 8.28 -9.82 10.47
N ILE A 273 8.03 -10.38 9.28
CA ILE A 273 7.39 -9.64 8.17
C ILE A 273 5.86 -9.69 8.22
N ILE A 274 5.27 -10.73 8.81
CA ILE A 274 3.84 -10.75 9.16
C ILE A 274 3.68 -10.61 10.67
N PRO A 275 3.22 -9.44 11.16
CA PRO A 275 3.00 -9.26 12.58
C PRO A 275 1.87 -10.18 13.08
N LYS A 276 1.91 -10.53 14.37
CA LYS A 276 0.77 -11.19 15.01
C LYS A 276 -0.46 -10.30 14.84
N PHE A 277 -1.55 -10.86 14.32
CA PHE A 277 -2.84 -10.18 14.27
C PHE A 277 -3.18 -9.65 15.67
N LYS A 278 -3.31 -8.32 15.80
CA LYS A 278 -3.76 -7.72 17.05
C LYS A 278 -5.24 -8.04 17.20
N LYS A 279 -5.59 -8.89 18.17
CA LYS A 279 -6.99 -9.28 18.45
C LYS A 279 -7.90 -8.08 18.74
N LYS A 280 -7.31 -7.04 19.34
CA LYS A 280 -7.97 -5.79 19.68
C LYS A 280 -7.00 -4.65 19.47
N VAL A 281 -7.48 -3.57 18.87
CA VAL A 281 -6.74 -2.31 18.68
C VAL A 281 -7.65 -1.15 19.05
N GLN A 282 -7.09 -0.15 19.70
CA GLN A 282 -7.76 1.12 19.96
C GLN A 282 -6.71 2.23 19.87
N LEU A 283 -6.89 3.12 18.90
CA LEU A 283 -6.06 4.29 18.67
C LEU A 283 -6.42 5.37 19.68
N ASN A 284 -5.42 6.13 20.13
CA ASN A 284 -5.64 7.25 21.05
C ASN A 284 -5.97 8.53 20.26
N ILE A 285 -7.20 8.62 19.80
CA ILE A 285 -7.71 9.76 19.02
C ILE A 285 -8.61 10.61 19.91
N SER A 286 -8.35 11.92 19.95
CA SER A 286 -9.21 12.86 20.66
C SER A 286 -10.60 12.90 20.02
N TYR A 287 -11.63 12.67 20.82
CA TYR A 287 -13.02 12.82 20.39
C TYR A 287 -13.37 14.29 20.16
N LYS A 288 -14.21 14.57 19.17
CA LYS A 288 -14.83 15.87 18.93
C LYS A 288 -16.33 15.69 18.66
N SER A 289 -17.15 16.53 19.26
CA SER A 289 -18.59 16.54 19.00
C SER A 289 -18.90 17.50 17.86
N GLN A 290 -19.76 17.09 16.92
CA GLN A 290 -20.23 18.01 15.88
C GLN A 290 -21.13 19.10 16.45
N THR A 291 -21.73 18.91 17.63
CA THR A 291 -22.62 19.92 18.22
C THR A 291 -21.86 21.16 18.67
N ASP A 292 -20.53 21.05 18.80
CA ASP A 292 -19.64 22.18 19.10
C ASP A 292 -19.30 23.00 17.85
N ASN A 293 -19.63 22.52 16.65
CA ASN A 293 -19.37 23.25 15.40
C ASN A 293 -20.18 24.55 15.32
N PHE A 294 -19.52 25.68 15.11
CA PHE A 294 -20.15 27.00 15.10
C PHE A 294 -21.14 27.19 13.93
N TYR A 295 -20.86 26.56 12.78
CA TYR A 295 -21.60 26.81 11.55
C TYR A 295 -22.82 25.89 11.37
N ASN A 296 -22.69 24.62 11.70
CA ASN A 296 -23.75 23.63 11.49
C ASN A 296 -23.69 22.49 12.53
N PRO A 297 -24.10 22.75 13.79
CA PRO A 297 -24.07 21.79 14.88
C PRO A 297 -24.73 20.43 14.57
N THR A 298 -25.73 20.41 13.69
CA THR A 298 -26.50 19.20 13.34
C THR A 298 -26.10 18.57 12.01
N GLY A 299 -25.14 19.14 11.27
CA GLY A 299 -24.77 18.71 9.91
C GLY A 299 -23.28 18.80 9.59
N ALA A 300 -22.43 18.87 10.62
CA ALA A 300 -20.97 18.99 10.51
C ALA A 300 -20.20 17.67 10.73
N CYS A 301 -20.88 16.51 10.84
CA CYS A 301 -20.22 15.20 11.02
C CYS A 301 -19.03 14.96 10.09
N ASN A 302 -19.12 15.47 8.86
CA ASN A 302 -18.07 15.47 7.85
C ASN A 302 -16.76 16.10 8.32
N VAL A 303 -16.72 17.42 8.46
CA VAL A 303 -15.52 18.17 8.84
C VAL A 303 -15.09 17.85 10.27
N THR A 304 -16.01 17.49 11.17
CA THR A 304 -15.66 17.02 12.52
C THR A 304 -14.91 15.69 12.49
N SER A 305 -15.34 14.73 11.66
CA SER A 305 -14.63 13.46 11.48
C SER A 305 -13.25 13.66 10.84
N VAL A 306 -13.15 14.54 9.83
CA VAL A 306 -11.87 14.91 9.22
C VAL A 306 -10.94 15.56 10.25
N ALA A 307 -11.45 16.47 11.08
CA ALA A 307 -10.67 17.14 12.12
C ALA A 307 -10.07 16.15 13.13
N MET A 308 -10.84 15.14 13.58
CA MET A 308 -10.32 14.10 14.48
C MET A 308 -9.13 13.34 13.86
N CYS A 309 -9.23 12.96 12.59
CA CYS A 309 -8.14 12.26 11.89
C CYS A 309 -6.91 13.16 11.69
N LEU A 310 -7.11 14.41 11.25
CA LEU A 310 -6.00 15.35 11.01
C LEU A 310 -5.27 15.74 12.31
N GLU A 311 -6.01 15.92 13.41
CA GLU A 311 -5.42 16.21 14.73
C GLU A 311 -4.57 15.03 15.23
N TYR A 312 -5.05 13.80 15.05
CA TYR A 312 -4.29 12.59 15.37
C TYR A 312 -2.94 12.53 14.63
N PHE A 313 -2.92 12.89 13.35
CA PHE A 313 -1.68 12.96 12.56
C PHE A 313 -0.84 14.21 12.81
N LYS A 314 -1.31 15.14 13.65
CA LYS A 314 -0.69 16.44 13.93
C LYS A 314 -0.51 17.27 12.65
N ALA A 315 -1.52 17.24 11.78
CA ALA A 315 -1.56 18.05 10.57
C ALA A 315 -1.39 19.54 10.90
N GLN A 316 -0.69 20.27 10.04
CA GLN A 316 -0.49 21.71 10.25
C GLN A 316 -1.79 22.45 9.93
N ARG A 317 -2.27 23.25 10.88
CA ARG A 317 -3.40 24.15 10.68
C ARG A 317 -3.01 25.31 9.77
N ASN A 318 -3.97 25.84 9.03
CA ASN A 318 -3.72 26.91 8.07
C ASN A 318 -3.80 28.29 8.78
N PRO A 319 -2.70 29.08 8.81
CA PRO A 319 -2.65 30.35 9.52
C PRO A 319 -3.71 31.38 9.10
N GLN A 320 -4.22 31.30 7.86
CA GLN A 320 -5.30 32.16 7.36
C GLN A 320 -6.58 32.03 8.20
N TYR A 321 -6.78 30.88 8.83
CA TYR A 321 -7.96 30.53 9.62
C TYR A 321 -7.69 30.56 11.13
N SER A 322 -6.61 31.21 11.56
CA SER A 322 -6.18 31.32 12.97
C SER A 322 -7.24 31.91 13.93
N ARG A 323 -8.27 32.56 13.41
CA ARG A 323 -9.43 33.03 14.20
C ARG A 323 -10.31 31.91 14.75
N PHE A 324 -10.25 30.71 14.19
CA PHE A 324 -11.04 29.57 14.65
C PHE A 324 -10.25 28.76 15.68
N THR A 325 -10.75 28.68 16.90
CA THR A 325 -10.15 27.84 17.94
C THR A 325 -10.27 26.36 17.58
N GLN A 326 -11.42 25.94 17.05
CA GLN A 326 -11.72 24.56 16.68
C GLN A 326 -11.29 24.25 15.25
N PHE A 327 -10.81 23.03 15.01
CA PHE A 327 -10.26 22.66 13.71
C PHE A 327 -11.38 22.38 12.70
N GLU A 328 -12.46 21.76 13.14
CA GLU A 328 -13.68 21.51 12.38
C GLU A 328 -14.35 22.80 11.85
N ASP A 329 -14.27 23.91 12.59
CA ASP A 329 -14.77 25.22 12.15
C ASP A 329 -13.88 25.82 11.05
N GLU A 330 -12.55 25.70 11.22
CA GLU A 330 -11.58 26.06 10.18
C GLU A 330 -11.80 25.24 8.91
N LEU A 331 -11.95 23.91 9.02
CA LEU A 331 -12.21 23.04 7.88
C LEU A 331 -13.55 23.34 7.20
N TYR A 332 -14.58 23.68 7.99
CA TYR A 332 -15.86 24.12 7.46
C TYR A 332 -15.69 25.37 6.59
N GLN A 333 -15.04 26.42 7.12
CA GLN A 333 -14.79 27.66 6.37
C GLN A 333 -13.87 27.41 5.17
N TYR A 334 -12.84 26.57 5.31
CA TYR A 334 -11.95 26.19 4.23
C TYR A 334 -12.72 25.58 3.05
N CYS A 335 -13.71 24.73 3.33
CA CYS A 335 -14.53 24.15 2.27
C CYS A 335 -15.36 25.21 1.54
N LEU A 336 -15.93 26.18 2.27
CA LEU A 336 -16.68 27.29 1.67
C LEU A 336 -15.78 28.14 0.76
N ASP A 337 -14.61 28.53 1.26
CA ASP A 337 -13.66 29.39 0.54
C ASP A 337 -13.12 28.74 -0.74
N ARG A 338 -13.08 27.40 -0.78
CA ARG A 338 -12.61 26.60 -1.92
C ARG A 338 -13.73 26.13 -2.85
N GLY A 339 -14.99 26.39 -2.52
CA GLY A 339 -16.15 25.87 -3.25
C GLY A 339 -16.32 24.35 -3.11
N TYR A 340 -15.75 23.74 -2.08
CA TYR A 340 -15.86 22.32 -1.81
C TYR A 340 -17.17 22.00 -1.08
N SER A 341 -17.92 21.05 -1.64
CA SER A 341 -19.04 20.43 -0.94
C SER A 341 -18.57 19.42 0.11
N ARG A 342 -18.81 19.73 1.38
CA ARG A 342 -18.54 18.87 2.55
C ARG A 342 -19.32 17.55 2.56
N GLN A 343 -20.36 17.44 1.72
CA GLN A 343 -21.16 16.22 1.57
C GLN A 343 -20.61 15.31 0.46
N ASN A 344 -19.67 15.80 -0.36
CA ASN A 344 -19.05 15.02 -1.41
C ASN A 344 -17.79 14.32 -0.85
N PRO A 345 -17.74 12.97 -0.84
CA PRO A 345 -16.59 12.25 -0.30
C PRO A 345 -15.29 12.59 -1.03
N TYR A 346 -15.31 12.82 -2.34
CA TYR A 346 -14.11 13.17 -3.10
C TYR A 346 -13.56 14.55 -2.73
N HIS A 347 -14.42 15.48 -2.32
CA HIS A 347 -13.97 16.77 -1.78
C HIS A 347 -13.40 16.63 -0.36
N LEU A 348 -14.00 15.79 0.50
CA LEU A 348 -13.42 15.50 1.81
C LEU A 348 -12.04 14.87 1.70
N ALA A 349 -11.87 13.92 0.77
CA ALA A 349 -10.59 13.34 0.41
C ALA A 349 -9.58 14.42 -0.02
N GLN A 350 -10.02 15.41 -0.80
CA GLN A 350 -9.17 16.52 -1.21
C GLN A 350 -8.80 17.43 -0.03
N VAL A 351 -9.72 17.72 0.89
CA VAL A 351 -9.43 18.48 2.11
C VAL A 351 -8.36 17.78 2.95
N ILE A 352 -8.45 16.47 3.14
CA ILE A 352 -7.43 15.69 3.86
C ILE A 352 -6.05 15.86 3.21
N ARG A 353 -6.00 15.77 1.87
CA ARG A 353 -4.75 15.98 1.09
C ARG A 353 -4.21 17.40 1.19
N ASP A 354 -5.08 18.39 1.15
CA ASP A 354 -4.70 19.80 1.24
C ASP A 354 -4.06 20.13 2.60
N TYR A 355 -4.40 19.40 3.67
CA TYR A 355 -3.82 19.52 5.00
C TYR A 355 -2.60 18.60 5.24
N GLY A 356 -2.06 18.01 4.18
CA GLY A 356 -0.78 17.28 4.23
C GLY A 356 -0.88 15.83 4.70
N CYS A 357 -2.08 15.25 4.73
CA CYS A 357 -2.31 13.82 4.96
C CYS A 357 -2.71 13.11 3.66
N GLN A 358 -2.84 11.79 3.69
CA GLN A 358 -3.30 11.00 2.53
C GLN A 358 -4.71 10.46 2.77
N ASP A 359 -5.46 10.33 1.68
CA ASP A 359 -6.79 9.72 1.67
C ASP A 359 -6.95 8.78 0.49
N LYS A 360 -7.38 7.55 0.78
CA LYS A 360 -7.87 6.60 -0.20
C LYS A 360 -9.35 6.31 0.05
N PHE A 361 -10.22 7.13 -0.52
CA PHE A 361 -11.65 6.87 -0.55
C PHE A 361 -12.01 5.69 -1.47
N THR A 362 -12.93 4.83 -1.00
CA THR A 362 -13.55 3.78 -1.83
C THR A 362 -15.00 3.54 -1.41
N GLU A 363 -15.86 3.21 -2.37
CA GLU A 363 -17.26 2.83 -2.13
C GLU A 363 -17.43 1.34 -1.81
N TYR A 364 -16.38 0.52 -1.92
CA TYR A 364 -16.44 -0.94 -1.84
C TYR A 364 -15.39 -1.51 -0.88
N ALA A 365 -15.22 -0.87 0.28
CA ALA A 365 -14.33 -1.38 1.30
C ALA A 365 -14.83 -2.71 1.88
N LEU A 366 -13.93 -3.46 2.52
CA LEU A 366 -14.25 -4.61 3.35
C LEU A 366 -13.96 -4.26 4.82
N ILE A 367 -14.76 -4.78 5.74
CA ILE A 367 -14.53 -4.61 7.19
C ILE A 367 -13.12 -5.07 7.59
N GLU A 368 -12.62 -6.15 6.99
CA GLU A 368 -11.25 -6.62 7.27
C GLU A 368 -10.19 -5.59 6.81
N GLN A 369 -10.40 -4.87 5.71
CA GLN A 369 -9.48 -3.81 5.30
C GLN A 369 -9.46 -2.64 6.30
N VAL A 370 -10.62 -2.32 6.89
CA VAL A 370 -10.70 -1.31 7.96
C VAL A 370 -9.91 -1.76 9.19
N LYS A 371 -10.02 -3.04 9.58
CA LYS A 371 -9.27 -3.60 10.70
C LYS A 371 -7.76 -3.58 10.43
N ASP A 372 -7.34 -4.02 9.25
CA ASP A 372 -5.92 -4.00 8.86
C ASP A 372 -5.35 -2.57 8.89
N TRP A 373 -6.11 -1.59 8.39
CA TRP A 373 -5.70 -0.18 8.39
C TRP A 373 -5.54 0.39 9.81
N ILE A 374 -6.51 0.11 10.68
CA ILE A 374 -6.46 0.50 12.09
C ILE A 374 -5.31 -0.19 12.83
N ALA A 375 -5.00 -1.45 12.49
CA ALA A 375 -3.89 -2.18 13.08
C ALA A 375 -2.52 -1.57 12.75
N GLU A 376 -2.44 -0.86 11.62
CA GLU A 376 -1.30 -0.04 11.15
C GLU A 376 -1.33 1.40 11.70
N ASP A 377 -2.03 1.62 12.81
CA ASP A 377 -2.13 2.89 13.54
C ASP A 377 -2.80 4.04 12.76
N ASN A 378 -3.68 3.70 11.80
CA ASN A 378 -4.39 4.67 10.96
C ASN A 378 -5.92 4.62 11.15
N PRO A 379 -6.61 5.75 11.41
CA PRO A 379 -8.07 5.78 11.49
C PRO A 379 -8.75 5.69 10.13
N CYS A 380 -10.03 5.31 10.14
CA CYS A 380 -10.89 5.34 8.97
C CYS A 380 -12.12 6.23 9.20
N ILE A 381 -12.55 6.99 8.20
CA ILE A 381 -13.85 7.68 8.24
C ILE A 381 -14.85 6.84 7.46
N ILE A 382 -15.94 6.45 8.11
CA ILE A 382 -16.95 5.54 7.58
C ILE A 382 -18.24 6.32 7.36
N HIS A 383 -18.80 6.23 6.16
CA HIS A 383 -20.12 6.76 5.86
C HIS A 383 -21.19 5.71 6.17
N GLY A 384 -22.36 6.17 6.61
CA GLY A 384 -23.49 5.30 6.85
C GLY A 384 -24.82 6.03 6.83
N TYR A 385 -25.89 5.24 6.91
CA TYR A 385 -27.29 5.64 6.87
C TYR A 385 -27.90 5.58 8.26
N PHE A 386 -27.20 6.14 9.25
CA PHE A 386 -27.70 6.25 10.63
C PHE A 386 -28.90 7.20 10.72
N THR A 387 -29.02 8.13 9.77
CA THR A 387 -30.15 9.06 9.58
C THR A 387 -30.61 9.04 8.12
N SER A 388 -31.76 9.65 7.82
CA SER A 388 -32.28 9.79 6.45
C SER A 388 -31.39 10.60 5.50
N PHE A 389 -30.50 11.44 6.04
CA PHE A 389 -29.58 12.28 5.26
C PHE A 389 -28.17 11.68 5.17
N GLY A 390 -27.96 10.50 5.77
CA GLY A 390 -26.64 9.95 6.00
C GLY A 390 -25.97 10.53 7.24
N HIS A 391 -24.88 9.90 7.65
CA HIS A 391 -24.03 10.30 8.76
C HIS A 391 -22.67 9.65 8.61
N ILE A 392 -21.62 10.27 9.14
CA ILE A 392 -20.29 9.69 9.08
C ILE A 392 -19.64 9.67 10.46
N ILE A 393 -18.88 8.60 10.70
CA ILE A 393 -18.23 8.28 11.98
C ILE A 393 -16.75 7.97 11.73
N VAL A 394 -15.93 7.99 12.78
CA VAL A 394 -14.52 7.61 12.69
C VAL A 394 -14.31 6.27 13.38
N ALA A 395 -13.84 5.26 12.65
CA ALA A 395 -13.38 4.03 13.27
C ALA A 395 -11.97 4.24 13.83
N VAL A 396 -11.86 4.07 15.15
CA VAL A 396 -10.64 4.30 15.94
C VAL A 396 -10.12 3.02 16.57
N GLY A 397 -10.79 1.89 16.38
CA GLY A 397 -10.42 0.61 16.95
C GLY A 397 -11.31 -0.53 16.46
N TYR A 398 -10.96 -1.74 16.88
CA TYR A 398 -11.77 -2.93 16.64
C TYR A 398 -11.46 -4.02 17.67
N ASP A 399 -12.38 -4.97 17.80
CA ASP A 399 -12.18 -6.24 18.51
C ASP A 399 -12.83 -7.41 17.75
N GLU A 400 -13.04 -8.53 18.43
CA GLU A 400 -13.62 -9.74 17.84
C GLU A 400 -15.10 -9.54 17.42
N ASP A 401 -15.82 -8.56 18.00
CA ASP A 401 -17.28 -8.43 17.89
C ASP A 401 -17.74 -7.14 17.18
N GLY A 402 -16.90 -6.10 17.12
CA GLY A 402 -17.25 -4.84 16.47
C GLY A 402 -16.09 -3.88 16.22
N LEU A 403 -16.49 -2.69 15.75
CA LEU A 403 -15.62 -1.52 15.63
C LEU A 403 -15.77 -0.65 16.87
N ILE A 404 -14.66 -0.07 17.30
CA ILE A 404 -14.64 1.02 18.28
C ILE A 404 -14.64 2.32 17.47
N VAL A 405 -15.61 3.19 17.69
CA VAL A 405 -15.85 4.37 16.85
C VAL A 405 -15.97 5.64 17.68
N HIS A 406 -15.56 6.75 17.08
CA HIS A 406 -15.99 8.08 17.47
C HIS A 406 -17.14 8.50 16.58
N ASP A 407 -18.32 8.62 17.16
CA ASP A 407 -19.51 9.13 16.50
C ASP A 407 -19.69 10.62 16.84
N PRO A 408 -19.48 11.53 15.88
CA PRO A 408 -19.44 12.96 16.21
C PRO A 408 -20.79 13.48 16.74
N TYR A 409 -21.92 12.80 16.50
CA TYR A 409 -23.23 13.30 16.91
C TYR A 409 -23.69 12.79 18.29
N GLY A 410 -23.08 11.74 18.82
CA GLY A 410 -23.48 11.08 20.06
C GLY A 410 -23.75 9.60 19.84
N GLU A 411 -24.44 8.94 20.76
CA GLU A 411 -24.68 7.50 20.66
C GLU A 411 -25.94 7.19 19.83
N TRP A 412 -25.80 6.28 18.85
CA TRP A 412 -26.91 5.86 18.00
C TRP A 412 -27.69 4.69 18.60
N PHE A 413 -29.02 4.80 18.60
CA PHE A 413 -29.95 3.72 18.88
C PHE A 413 -30.93 3.52 17.72
N SER A 414 -31.61 2.38 17.68
CA SER A 414 -32.66 2.12 16.69
C SER A 414 -33.83 3.12 16.75
N THR A 415 -34.00 3.81 17.89
CA THR A 415 -34.98 4.88 18.10
C THR A 415 -34.47 6.27 17.73
N GLY A 416 -33.20 6.41 17.37
CA GLY A 416 -32.54 7.69 17.06
C GLY A 416 -31.30 7.97 17.89
N TYR A 417 -30.70 9.13 17.68
CA TYR A 417 -29.49 9.57 18.39
C TYR A 417 -29.80 10.12 19.78
N ARG A 418 -28.90 9.82 20.73
CA ARG A 418 -28.79 10.48 22.03
C ARG A 418 -27.58 11.39 22.04
N THR A 419 -27.81 12.68 21.78
CA THR A 419 -26.77 13.71 21.72
C THR A 419 -26.33 14.19 23.11
N ASP A 420 -27.03 13.78 24.17
CA ASP A 420 -26.64 13.97 25.57
C ASP A 420 -25.62 12.93 26.05
N LEU A 421 -25.41 11.86 25.28
CA LEU A 421 -24.38 10.87 25.52
C LEU A 421 -23.15 11.16 24.65
N THR A 422 -21.97 10.83 25.17
CA THR A 422 -20.73 10.98 24.42
C THR A 422 -20.68 9.98 23.26
N GLY A 423 -20.24 10.46 22.10
CA GLY A 423 -19.96 9.59 20.96
C GLY A 423 -18.55 8.98 20.99
N ALA A 424 -17.80 9.14 22.07
CA ALA A 424 -16.41 8.70 22.16
C ALA A 424 -16.29 7.20 22.41
N TYR A 425 -15.45 6.51 21.62
CA TYR A 425 -15.10 5.10 21.76
C TYR A 425 -16.30 4.16 21.91
N LEU A 426 -17.40 4.44 21.19
CA LEU A 426 -18.58 3.58 21.15
C LEU A 426 -18.25 2.25 20.48
N HIS A 427 -18.84 1.16 20.97
CA HIS A 427 -18.70 -0.15 20.35
C HIS A 427 -19.87 -0.42 19.42
N TYR A 428 -19.63 -0.37 18.12
CA TYR A 428 -20.62 -0.69 17.09
C TYR A 428 -20.34 -2.09 16.54
N SER A 429 -21.23 -3.04 16.87
CA SER A 429 -21.10 -4.43 16.41
C SER A 429 -20.99 -4.53 14.89
N TYR A 430 -20.31 -5.56 14.37
CA TYR A 430 -20.26 -5.77 12.92
C TYR A 430 -21.64 -5.96 12.28
N GLY A 431 -22.62 -6.47 13.04
CA GLY A 431 -24.01 -6.56 12.61
C GLY A 431 -24.64 -5.17 12.43
N LEU A 432 -24.38 -4.25 13.37
CA LEU A 432 -24.81 -2.87 13.26
C LEU A 432 -24.15 -2.17 12.06
N ILE A 433 -22.82 -2.24 11.94
CA ILE A 433 -22.07 -1.64 10.82
C ILE A 433 -22.58 -2.13 9.47
N LYS A 434 -22.85 -3.44 9.31
CA LYS A 434 -23.43 -3.97 8.07
C LYS A 434 -24.82 -3.39 7.79
N LYS A 435 -25.65 -3.26 8.82
CA LYS A 435 -27.02 -2.75 8.67
C LYS A 435 -27.07 -1.26 8.35
N THR A 436 -26.24 -0.45 9.01
CA THR A 436 -26.29 1.02 8.88
C THR A 436 -25.32 1.55 7.84
N CYS A 437 -24.15 0.94 7.65
CA CYS A 437 -23.12 1.45 6.74
C CYS A 437 -22.97 0.66 5.44
N ILE A 438 -23.60 -0.52 5.33
CA ILE A 438 -23.52 -1.39 4.13
C ILE A 438 -24.90 -1.95 3.71
N PRO A 439 -26.00 -1.17 3.77
CA PRO A 439 -27.34 -1.71 3.51
C PRO A 439 -27.53 -2.17 2.05
N ASP A 440 -26.77 -1.60 1.12
CA ASP A 440 -26.84 -1.84 -0.32
C ASP A 440 -25.61 -2.61 -0.87
N GLY A 441 -24.77 -3.13 0.01
CA GLY A 441 -23.52 -3.80 -0.35
C GLY A 441 -22.35 -2.85 -0.65
N LYS A 442 -22.54 -1.53 -0.61
CA LYS A 442 -21.48 -0.54 -0.74
C LYS A 442 -21.01 -0.12 0.65
N PHE A 443 -19.70 -0.13 0.88
CA PHE A 443 -19.11 0.30 2.14
C PHE A 443 -18.15 1.45 1.87
N TRP A 444 -18.64 2.66 2.14
CA TRP A 444 -17.97 3.91 1.80
C TRP A 444 -17.02 4.30 2.92
N VAL A 445 -15.72 4.21 2.63
CA VAL A 445 -14.67 4.39 3.63
C VAL A 445 -13.55 5.26 3.08
N HIS A 446 -13.13 6.22 3.91
CA HIS A 446 -11.88 6.95 3.79
C HIS A 446 -10.80 6.24 4.58
N PHE A 447 -9.81 5.70 3.89
CA PHE A 447 -8.58 5.20 4.51
C PHE A 447 -7.60 6.36 4.63
N VAL A 448 -7.53 6.97 5.83
CA VAL A 448 -6.73 8.16 6.10
C VAL A 448 -5.38 7.74 6.66
N SER A 449 -4.29 8.28 6.13
CA SER A 449 -2.94 8.07 6.70
C SER A 449 -2.17 9.39 6.74
N LYS A 450 -1.03 9.37 7.44
CA LYS A 450 -0.12 10.51 7.48
C LYS A 450 0.45 10.85 6.11
#